data_AF-A0A2L2Z9T7-F1
#
_entry.id   AF-A0A2L2Z9T7-F1
#
_cell.length_a   1.000
_cell.length_b   1.000
_cell.length_c   1.000
_cell.angle_alpha   90.00
_cell.angle_beta   90.00
_cell.angle_gamma   90.00
#
_symmetry.space_group_name_H-M   'P 1'
#
loop_
_entity.id
_entity.type
_entity.pdbx_description
1 polymer ?
#
loop_
_entity_poly.entity_id
_entity_poly.type
_entity_poly.pdbx_seq_one_letter_code
_entity_poly.pdbx_strand_id
1 'polypeptide(L)' 'LEAQGRRLVVITQNIVELHRVAGTKNLLELLGTLFRTRCTICGHISENRKIPICPSFLGIGAPDEDAID' A
#
# COMPACT_ATOMS: atom_id res chain seq x y z
N LEU A 1 6.21 16.59 17.03
CA LEU A 1 7.26 15.64 17.46
C LEU A 1 8.65 16.15 17.11
N GLU A 2 8.92 16.48 15.84
CA GLU A 2 10.22 17.06 15.44
C GLU A 2 10.55 18.37 16.17
N ALA A 3 9.59 19.29 16.28
CA ALA A 3 9.75 20.54 17.04
C ALA A 3 10.02 20.34 18.56
N GLN A 4 9.77 19.14 19.09
CA GLN A 4 10.06 18.76 20.48
C GLN A 4 11.35 17.92 20.59
N GLY A 5 12.14 17.82 19.53
CA GLY A 5 13.36 17.00 19.47
C GLY A 5 13.10 15.48 19.41
N ARG A 6 11.87 15.05 19.14
CA ARG A 6 11.49 13.61 19.07
C ARG A 6 11.36 13.14 17.63
N ARG A 7 11.86 11.93 17.35
CA ARG A 7 11.72 11.27 16.04
C ARG A 7 10.50 10.33 16.06
N LEU A 8 9.63 10.47 15.06
CA LEU A 8 8.53 9.54 14.80
C LEU A 8 8.85 8.73 13.56
N VAL A 9 8.60 7.43 13.62
CA VAL A 9 8.55 6.54 12.45
C VAL A 9 7.19 5.84 12.46
N VAL A 10 6.50 5.87 11.34
CA VAL A 10 5.27 5.13 11.11
C VAL A 10 5.65 3.79 10.49
N ILE A 11 5.27 2.69 11.13
CA ILE A 11 5.47 1.34 10.62
C ILE A 11 4.10 0.80 10.26
N THR A 12 3.92 0.35 9.03
CA THR A 12 2.62 -0.12 8.54
C THR A 12 2.71 -1.48 7.87
N GLN A 13 1.65 -2.27 8.04
CA GLN A 13 1.42 -3.51 7.29
C GLN A 13 0.53 -3.28 6.07
N ASN A 14 -0.01 -2.06 5.88
CA ASN A 14 -0.88 -1.76 4.75
C ASN A 14 -0.07 -1.68 3.45
N ILE A 15 -0.55 -2.34 2.40
CA ILE A 15 0.10 -2.37 1.08
C ILE A 15 -0.50 -1.36 0.08
N VAL A 16 -1.57 -0.65 0.48
CA VAL A 16 -2.31 0.30 -0.38
C VAL A 16 -1.77 1.73 -0.32
N GLU A 17 -0.53 1.93 0.16
CA GLU A 17 0.21 3.21 0.19
C GLU A 17 -0.53 4.43 0.82
N LEU A 18 -1.60 4.24 1.60
CA LEU A 18 -2.39 5.35 2.17
C LEU A 18 -1.53 6.34 2.97
N HIS A 19 -0.59 5.86 3.76
CA HIS A 19 0.33 6.72 4.52
C HIS A 19 1.27 7.53 3.63
N ARG A 20 1.69 6.97 2.48
CA ARG A 20 2.51 7.66 1.49
C ARG A 20 1.71 8.76 0.81
N VAL A 21 0.48 8.48 0.41
CA VAL A 21 -0.45 9.50 -0.16
C VAL A 21 -0.74 10.61 0.85
N ALA A 22 -0.88 10.27 2.13
CA ALA A 22 -1.06 11.24 3.21
C ALA A 22 0.20 12.07 3.53
N GLY A 23 1.33 11.85 2.85
CA GLY A 23 2.56 12.63 3.04
C GLY A 23 3.38 12.25 4.27
N THR A 24 3.21 11.03 4.78
CA THR A 24 4.02 10.53 5.91
C THR A 24 5.49 10.47 5.50
N LYS A 25 6.35 11.23 6.18
CA LYS A 25 7.77 11.35 5.82
C LYS A 25 8.62 10.15 6.26
N ASN A 26 8.45 9.70 7.50
CA ASN A 26 9.23 8.61 8.08
C ASN A 26 8.37 7.34 8.10
N LEU A 27 8.22 6.70 6.94
CA LEU A 27 7.34 5.55 6.75
C LEU A 27 8.15 4.28 6.45
N LEU A 28 7.84 3.20 7.17
CA LEU A 28 8.32 1.84 6.89
C LEU A 28 7.14 0.95 6.49
N GLU A 29 7.13 0.52 5.23
CA GLU A 29 6.10 -0.36 4.65
C GLU A 29 6.59 -1.81 4.72
N LEU A 30 6.12 -2.58 5.71
CA LEU A 30 6.70 -3.90 6.03
C LEU A 30 6.51 -4.93 4.91
N LEU A 31 5.35 -4.89 4.25
CA LEU A 31 4.98 -5.85 3.21
C LEU A 31 5.17 -5.28 1.80
N GLY A 32 5.77 -4.10 1.68
CA GLY A 32 5.90 -3.37 0.41
C GLY A 32 4.58 -2.73 -0.02
N THR A 33 4.34 -2.71 -1.33
CA THR A 33 3.24 -1.98 -1.98
C THR A 33 2.55 -2.84 -3.03
N LEU A 34 1.23 -2.73 -3.12
CA LEU A 34 0.41 -3.34 -4.17
C LEU A 34 0.65 -2.68 -5.53
N PHE A 35 1.13 -1.43 -5.57
CA PHE A 35 1.23 -0.65 -6.80
C PHE A 35 2.52 -0.85 -7.58
N ARG A 36 3.37 -1.82 -7.20
CA ARG A 36 4.57 -2.18 -7.96
C ARG A 36 4.59 -3.67 -8.26
N THR A 37 4.78 -3.99 -9.54
CA THR A 37 4.98 -5.36 -10.01
C THR A 37 6.45 -5.59 -10.27
N ARG A 38 6.95 -6.79 -9.94
CA ARG A 38 8.33 -7.21 -10.21
C ARG A 38 8.30 -8.45 -11.11
N CYS A 39 9.01 -8.39 -12.23
CA CYS A 39 9.27 -9.58 -13.05
C CYS A 39 10.11 -10.58 -12.25
N THR A 40 9.62 -11.81 -12.09
CA THR A 40 10.31 -12.87 -11.34
C THR A 40 11.51 -13.46 -12.07
N ILE A 41 11.67 -13.14 -13.37
CA ILE A 41 12.77 -13.63 -14.21
C ILE A 41 13.90 -12.60 -14.28
N CYS A 42 13.62 -11.38 -14.73
CA CYS A 42 14.64 -10.34 -14.94
C CYS A 42 14.72 -9.30 -13.81
N GLY A 43 13.80 -9.32 -12.84
CA GLY A 43 13.78 -8.38 -11.72
C GLY A 43 13.28 -6.97 -12.07
N HIS A 44 12.88 -6.69 -13.31
CA HIS A 44 12.32 -5.39 -13.70
C HIS A 44 11.11 -5.04 -12.83
N ILE A 45 11.08 -3.80 -12.32
CA ILE A 45 10.00 -3.28 -11.48
C ILE A 45 9.25 -2.19 -12.25
N SER A 46 7.94 -2.30 -12.31
CA SER A 46 7.05 -1.31 -12.93
C SER A 46 5.92 -0.94 -11.99
N GLU A 47 5.44 0.32 -12.07
CA GLU A 47 4.25 0.74 -11.34
C GLU A 47 2.98 0.25 -12.04
N ASN A 48 1.99 -0.20 -11.27
CA ASN A 48 0.68 -0.60 -11.76
C ASN A 48 -0.42 -0.15 -10.78
N ARG A 49 -1.19 0.87 -11.18
CA ARG A 49 -2.35 1.37 -10.43
C ARG A 49 -3.70 0.90 -10.99
N LYS A 50 -3.71 -0.08 -11.89
CA LYS A 50 -4.96 -0.63 -12.42
C LYS A 50 -5.70 -1.39 -11.33
N ILE A 51 -7.00 -1.14 -11.23
CA ILE A 51 -7.90 -1.82 -10.31
C ILE A 51 -9.00 -2.48 -11.16
N PRO A 52 -9.18 -3.81 -11.08
CA PRO A 52 -8.42 -4.76 -10.27
C PRO A 52 -6.99 -5.00 -10.80
N ILE A 53 -6.05 -5.36 -9.92
CA ILE A 53 -4.63 -5.60 -10.30
C ILE A 53 -4.47 -6.78 -11.26
N CYS A 54 -5.39 -7.75 -11.17
CA CYS A 54 -5.57 -8.80 -12.16
C CYS A 54 -7.07 -9.10 -12.35
N PRO A 55 -7.49 -9.60 -13.53
CA PRO A 55 -8.90 -9.90 -13.80
C PRO A 55 -9.56 -10.84 -12.79
N SER A 56 -8.79 -11.70 -12.12
CA SER A 56 -9.30 -12.61 -11.08
C SER A 56 -9.88 -11.88 -9.86
N PHE A 57 -9.53 -10.60 -9.65
CA PHE A 57 -10.09 -9.77 -8.57
C PHE A 57 -11.28 -8.89 -9.00
N LEU A 58 -11.86 -9.13 -10.17
CA LEU A 58 -13.01 -8.35 -10.62
C LEU A 58 -14.24 -8.62 -9.73
N GLY A 59 -14.84 -7.56 -9.19
CA GLY A 59 -16.05 -7.66 -8.37
C GLY A 59 -15.83 -8.16 -6.93
N ILE A 60 -14.58 -8.29 -6.48
CA ILE A 60 -14.24 -8.69 -5.10
C ILE A 60 -13.32 -7.67 -4.42
N GLY A 61 -13.51 -7.47 -3.11
CA GLY A 61 -12.61 -6.70 -2.25
C GLY A 61 -13.09 -5.30 -1.85
N ALA A 62 -14.18 -4.78 -2.41
CA ALA A 62 -14.89 -3.69 -1.77
C ALA A 62 -15.59 -4.23 -0.50
N PRO A 63 -15.64 -3.47 0.61
CA PRO A 63 -16.48 -3.83 1.74
C PRO A 63 -17.91 -4.03 1.25
N ASP A 64 -18.56 -5.09 1.72
CA ASP A 64 -20.00 -5.25 1.53
C ASP A 64 -20.69 -4.21 2.41
N GLU A 65 -21.42 -3.28 1.80
CA GLU A 65 -22.16 -2.23 2.52
C GLU A 65 -23.25 -2.82 3.42
N ASP A 66 -23.69 -4.05 3.13
CA ASP A 66 -24.70 -4.79 3.89
C ASP A 66 -24.09 -5.82 4.87
N ALA A 67 -22.76 -5.83 5.06
CA ALA A 67 -22.12 -6.71 6.04
C ALA A 67 -22.61 -6.40 7.46
N ILE A 68 -23.08 -7.42 8.17
CA ILE A 68 -23.40 -7.33 9.60
C ILE A 68 -22.11 -7.49 10.39
N ASP A 69 -21.86 -6.54 11.30
CA ASP A 69 -20.72 -6.53 12.24
C ASP A 69 -20.68 -7.76 13.17
#